data_AF-A0A9D8MKW8-F1
#
_entry.id   AF-A0A9D8MKW8-F1
#
_cell.length_a   1.000
_cell.length_b   1.000
_cell.length_c   1.000
_cell.angle_alpha   90.00
_cell.angle_beta   90.00
_cell.angle_gamma   90.00
#
_symmetry.space_group_name_H-M   'P 1'
#
loop_
_entity.id
_entity.type
_entity.pdbx_description
1 polymer ?
#
loop_
_entity_poly.entity_id
_entity_poly.type
_entity_poly.pdbx_seq_one_letter_code
_entity_poly.pdbx_strand_id
1 'polypeptide(L)'
;MMQSRKVLLDGPAAAALTRRGFAKDLGVKVEYRDFAFNREVSPDGKTFYPISKVPQIPYLSGTASSAEKLTFLGYAAFAASPAIKVCPGAVLYRNRRGGTICTTAFQLDFTFSWMQDKRKIWLEMLLDKLNGK
;
A
#
# COMPACT_ATOMS: atom_id res chain seq x y z
N MET A 1 18.99 12.96 20.78
CA MET A 1 18.01 13.07 19.69
C MET A 1 17.44 11.69 19.41
N MET A 2 16.13 11.49 19.58
CA MET A 2 15.48 10.23 19.18
C MET A 2 15.42 10.22 17.65
N GLN A 3 16.18 9.36 16.97
CA GLN A 3 16.12 9.24 15.51
C GLN A 3 14.68 8.88 15.11
N SER A 4 14.06 9.72 14.28
CA SER A 4 12.76 9.42 13.66
C SER A 4 12.86 8.08 12.95
N ARG A 5 12.13 7.07 13.44
CA ARG A 5 12.14 5.73 12.86
C ARG A 5 11.28 5.73 11.60
N LYS A 6 11.83 5.16 10.53
CA LYS A 6 11.15 4.87 9.27
C LYS A 6 10.77 3.39 9.26
N VAL A 7 9.54 3.07 8.93
CA VAL A 7 9.05 1.68 8.91
C VAL A 7 8.26 1.44 7.63
N LEU A 8 8.58 0.34 6.94
CA LEU A 8 7.74 -0.22 5.89
C LEU A 8 6.92 -1.37 6.50
N LEU A 9 5.60 -1.31 6.37
CA LEU A 9 4.66 -2.32 6.89
C LEU A 9 3.87 -2.93 5.75
N ASP A 10 3.88 -4.25 5.68
CA ASP A 10 3.09 -5.00 4.73
C ASP A 10 1.64 -5.20 5.23
N GLY A 11 0.77 -5.69 4.34
CA GLY A 11 -0.67 -5.80 4.61
C GLY A 11 -0.99 -6.60 5.88
N PRO A 12 -0.46 -7.83 6.04
CA PRO A 12 -0.65 -8.62 7.25
C PRO A 12 -0.13 -7.95 8.52
N ALA A 13 1.08 -7.35 8.50
CA ALA A 13 1.61 -6.65 9.66
C ALA A 13 0.76 -5.42 10.03
N ALA A 14 0.31 -4.66 9.04
CA ALA A 14 -0.56 -3.50 9.24
C ALA A 14 -1.93 -3.91 9.81
N ALA A 15 -2.49 -5.04 9.35
CA ALA A 15 -3.71 -5.61 9.90
C ALA A 15 -3.53 -6.01 11.37
N ALA A 16 -2.44 -6.70 11.70
CA ALA A 16 -2.14 -7.11 13.07
C ALA A 16 -1.98 -5.91 14.01
N LEU A 17 -1.28 -4.86 13.58
CA LEU A 17 -1.11 -3.62 14.35
C LEU A 17 -2.43 -2.85 14.51
N THR A 18 -3.25 -2.80 13.47
CA THR A 18 -4.59 -2.20 13.52
C THR A 18 -5.46 -2.87 14.58
N ARG A 19 -5.48 -4.22 14.62
CA ARG A 19 -6.23 -4.99 15.65
C ARG A 19 -5.73 -4.73 17.07
N ARG A 20 -4.45 -4.37 17.23
CA ARG A 20 -3.85 -4.00 18.52
C ARG A 20 -4.07 -2.53 18.91
N GLY A 21 -4.84 -1.77 18.12
CA GLY A 21 -5.19 -0.38 18.42
C GLY A 21 -4.28 0.68 17.83
N PHE A 22 -3.31 0.31 16.98
CA PHE A 22 -2.33 1.24 16.41
C PHE A 22 -2.77 1.93 15.11
N ALA A 23 -4.02 1.77 14.67
CA ALA A 23 -4.52 2.35 13.41
C ALA A 23 -4.24 3.86 13.26
N LYS A 24 -4.36 4.62 14.36
CA LYS A 24 -4.07 6.07 14.38
C LYS A 24 -2.60 6.39 14.13
N ASP A 25 -1.69 5.50 14.51
CA ASP A 25 -0.25 5.66 14.28
C ASP A 25 0.15 5.25 12.86
N LEU A 26 -0.63 4.39 12.19
CA LEU A 26 -0.41 3.98 10.80
C LEU A 26 -0.92 4.99 9.76
N GLY A 27 -1.86 5.85 10.16
CA GLY A 27 -2.52 6.79 9.25
C GLY A 27 -3.52 6.14 8.30
N VAL A 28 -3.82 4.85 8.52
CA VAL A 28 -4.78 4.05 7.77
C VAL A 28 -5.54 3.12 8.72
N LYS A 29 -6.74 2.72 8.33
CA LYS A 29 -7.42 1.54 8.84
C LYS A 29 -7.19 0.39 7.87
N VAL A 30 -7.09 -0.81 8.40
CA VAL A 30 -6.89 -2.03 7.61
C VAL A 30 -8.10 -2.93 7.80
N GLU A 31 -8.75 -3.29 6.71
CA GLU A 31 -9.99 -4.08 6.69
C GLU A 31 -9.86 -5.26 5.72
N TYR A 32 -10.55 -6.37 6.00
CA TYR A 32 -10.71 -7.46 5.03
C TYR A 32 -12.14 -7.41 4.49
N ARG A 33 -12.28 -7.43 3.17
CA ARG A 33 -13.55 -7.39 2.46
C ARG A 33 -13.47 -8.32 1.25
N ASP A 34 -14.63 -8.78 0.78
CA ASP A 34 -14.74 -9.58 -0.44
C ASP A 34 -14.60 -8.69 -1.68
N PHE A 35 -13.36 -8.28 -1.97
CA PHE A 35 -13.03 -7.51 -3.18
C PHE A 35 -11.88 -8.15 -3.96
N ALA A 36 -12.00 -8.02 -5.27
CA ALA A 36 -11.09 -8.60 -6.25
C ALA A 36 -10.34 -7.49 -6.98
N PHE A 37 -9.18 -7.11 -6.49
CA PHE A 37 -8.30 -6.18 -7.21
C PHE A 37 -7.55 -6.95 -8.30
N ASN A 38 -7.41 -6.32 -9.46
CA ASN A 38 -6.62 -6.90 -10.55
C ASN A 38 -5.50 -5.98 -11.05
N ARG A 39 -5.30 -4.82 -10.41
CA ARG A 39 -4.22 -3.87 -10.72
C ARG A 39 -3.79 -3.05 -9.53
N GLU A 40 -2.51 -2.70 -9.53
CA GLU A 40 -1.97 -1.59 -8.75
C GLU A 40 -1.56 -0.46 -9.69
N VAL A 41 -2.01 0.76 -9.37
CA VAL A 41 -1.77 1.95 -10.19
C VAL A 41 -1.20 3.10 -9.36
N SER A 42 -0.41 3.94 -10.00
CA SER A 42 0.09 5.19 -9.43
C SER A 42 -1.00 6.27 -9.34
N PRO A 43 -0.72 7.40 -8.67
CA PRO A 43 -1.66 8.52 -8.58
C PRO A 43 -1.97 9.15 -9.95
N ASP A 44 -1.03 9.13 -10.91
CA ASP A 44 -1.26 9.56 -12.30
C ASP A 44 -1.98 8.49 -13.16
N GLY A 45 -2.31 7.33 -12.58
CA GLY A 45 -3.08 6.28 -13.25
C GLY A 45 -2.24 5.31 -14.09
N LYS A 46 -0.91 5.45 -14.11
CA LYS A 46 -0.04 4.45 -14.74
C LYS A 46 -0.12 3.14 -13.97
N THR A 47 -0.27 2.05 -14.71
CA THR A 47 -0.31 0.71 -14.11
C THR A 47 1.12 0.30 -13.75
N PHE A 48 1.34 -0.09 -12.49
CA PHE A 48 2.59 -0.76 -12.11
C PHE A 48 2.59 -2.19 -12.66
N TYR A 49 1.59 -2.99 -12.29
CA TYR A 49 1.43 -4.36 -12.76
C TYR A 49 -0.01 -4.87 -12.57
N PRO A 50 -0.44 -5.86 -13.38
CA PRO A 50 -1.65 -6.62 -13.09
C PRO A 50 -1.44 -7.47 -11.85
N ILE A 51 -2.42 -7.47 -10.95
CA ILE A 51 -2.45 -8.33 -9.79
C ILE A 51 -3.35 -9.52 -10.14
N SER A 52 -2.94 -10.73 -9.80
CA SER A 52 -3.87 -11.86 -9.77
C SER A 52 -4.97 -11.60 -8.73
N LYS A 53 -6.16 -12.18 -8.89
CA LYS A 53 -7.23 -12.06 -7.89
C LYS A 53 -6.76 -12.70 -6.57
N VAL A 54 -6.17 -11.93 -5.67
CA VAL A 54 -5.67 -12.42 -4.38
C VAL A 54 -6.69 -12.07 -3.30
N PRO A 55 -7.48 -13.05 -2.81
CA PRO A 55 -8.55 -12.80 -1.84
C PRO A 55 -8.03 -12.32 -0.47
N GLN A 56 -6.72 -12.40 -0.22
CA GLN A 56 -6.11 -12.05 1.06
C GLN A 56 -5.49 -10.66 1.11
N ILE A 57 -5.61 -9.84 0.05
CA ILE A 57 -5.11 -8.46 0.08
C ILE A 57 -6.08 -7.60 0.91
N PRO A 58 -5.65 -7.05 2.06
CA PRO A 58 -6.49 -6.15 2.84
C PRO A 58 -6.76 -4.84 2.11
N TYR A 59 -7.87 -4.23 2.48
CA TYR A 59 -8.27 -2.89 2.07
C TYR A 59 -7.66 -1.87 3.03
N LEU A 60 -6.91 -0.90 2.51
CA LEU A 60 -6.50 0.27 3.27
C LEU A 60 -7.61 1.33 3.22
N SER A 61 -8.32 1.55 4.32
CA SER A 61 -9.41 2.52 4.45
C SER A 61 -9.04 3.66 5.40
N GLY A 62 -9.94 4.63 5.55
CA GLY A 62 -9.86 5.60 6.65
C GLY A 62 -8.54 6.38 6.73
N THR A 63 -7.92 6.67 5.58
CA THR A 63 -6.65 7.41 5.49
C THR A 63 -6.75 8.74 6.24
N ALA A 64 -5.77 9.02 7.11
CA ALA A 64 -5.60 10.34 7.71
C ALA A 64 -5.48 11.39 6.59
N SER A 65 -6.05 12.59 6.81
CA SER A 65 -6.04 13.66 5.80
C SER A 65 -4.63 14.11 5.40
N SER A 66 -3.66 13.97 6.30
CA SER A 66 -2.25 14.27 6.06
C SER A 66 -1.45 13.08 5.52
N ALA A 67 -2.08 11.95 5.23
CA ALA A 67 -1.41 10.79 4.67
C ALA A 67 -1.31 10.92 3.14
N GLU A 68 -0.13 10.61 2.61
CA GLU A 68 0.13 10.60 1.16
C GLU A 68 -0.20 9.22 0.60
N LYS A 69 -1.06 9.15 -0.41
CA LYS A 69 -1.41 7.90 -1.11
C LYS A 69 -0.45 7.70 -2.26
N LEU A 70 0.49 6.77 -2.11
CA LEU A 70 1.55 6.52 -3.08
C LEU A 70 1.07 5.65 -4.25
N THR A 71 0.18 4.69 -3.99
CA THR A 71 -0.43 3.84 -5.02
C THR A 71 -1.88 3.55 -4.68
N PHE A 72 -2.61 2.96 -5.64
CA PHE A 72 -4.00 2.57 -5.51
C PHE A 72 -4.18 1.13 -6.01
N LEU A 73 -4.94 0.34 -5.27
CA LEU A 73 -5.51 -0.90 -5.79
C LEU A 73 -6.76 -0.56 -6.59
N GLY A 74 -6.92 -1.25 -7.71
CA GLY A 74 -7.99 -0.98 -8.64
C GLY A 74 -8.48 -2.20 -9.39
N TYR A 75 -9.49 -1.92 -10.21
CA TYR A 75 -10.09 -2.87 -11.12
C TYR A 75 -10.11 -2.30 -12.53
N ALA A 76 -9.80 -3.12 -13.51
CA ALA A 76 -10.06 -2.86 -14.92
C ALA A 76 -10.73 -4.09 -15.55
N ALA A 77 -11.79 -3.88 -16.33
CA ALA A 77 -12.50 -4.99 -17.00
C ALA A 77 -11.57 -5.76 -17.97
N PHE A 78 -10.69 -5.04 -18.68
CA PHE A 78 -9.73 -5.62 -19.63
C PHE A 78 -8.33 -5.01 -19.50
N ALA A 79 -7.36 -5.60 -20.21
CA ALA A 79 -5.96 -5.17 -20.25
C ALA A 79 -5.80 -3.67 -20.64
N ALA A 80 -6.61 -3.20 -21.59
CA ALA A 80 -6.57 -1.84 -22.13
C ALA A 80 -7.57 -0.87 -21.48
N SER A 81 -8.44 -1.34 -20.57
CA SER A 81 -9.44 -0.48 -19.95
C SER A 81 -8.79 0.48 -18.94
N PRO A 82 -9.32 1.71 -18.79
CA PRO A 82 -8.97 2.59 -17.68
C PRO A 82 -9.17 1.88 -16.34
N ALA A 83 -8.20 2.01 -15.44
CA ALA A 83 -8.30 1.43 -14.11
C ALA A 83 -9.17 2.31 -13.20
N ILE A 84 -10.17 1.71 -12.58
CA ILE A 84 -10.94 2.34 -11.50
C ILE A 84 -10.11 2.19 -10.22
N LYS A 85 -9.72 3.32 -9.61
CA LYS A 85 -9.08 3.34 -8.30
C LYS A 85 -10.13 3.03 -7.24
N VAL A 86 -9.92 1.96 -6.49
CA VAL A 86 -10.86 1.50 -5.47
C VAL A 86 -10.39 1.93 -4.08
N CYS A 87 -9.13 1.64 -3.75
CA CYS A 87 -8.55 2.00 -2.46
C CYS A 87 -7.06 2.32 -2.57
N PRO A 88 -6.46 2.99 -1.57
CA PRO A 88 -5.01 3.07 -1.45
C PRO A 88 -4.37 1.66 -1.46
N GLY A 89 -3.30 1.52 -2.25
CA GLY A 89 -2.43 0.34 -2.26
C GLY A 89 -1.22 0.53 -1.35
N ALA A 90 -0.66 1.73 -1.31
CA ALA A 90 0.39 2.12 -0.39
C ALA A 90 0.18 3.56 0.10
N VAL A 91 0.46 3.78 1.38
CA VAL A 91 0.24 5.06 2.07
C VAL A 91 1.46 5.41 2.91
N LEU A 92 1.94 6.64 2.77
CA LEU A 92 2.96 7.22 3.62
C LEU A 92 2.33 8.15 4.66
N TYR A 93 2.68 7.97 5.93
CA TYR A 93 2.16 8.77 7.01
C TYR A 93 3.23 9.10 8.05
N ARG A 94 3.30 10.38 8.43
CA ARG A 94 4.09 10.81 9.59
C ARG A 94 3.19 10.83 10.82
N ASN A 95 3.47 9.95 11.77
CA ASN A 95 2.65 9.79 12.95
C ASN A 95 2.94 10.84 14.02
N ARG A 96 2.07 10.89 15.04
CA ARG A 96 2.16 11.86 16.15
C ARG A 96 3.40 11.67 17.03
N ARG A 97 4.06 10.51 16.95
CA ARG A 97 5.29 10.18 17.67
C ARG A 97 6.54 10.56 16.89
N GLY A 98 6.38 11.18 15.72
CA GLY A 98 7.49 11.63 14.87
C GLY A 98 8.10 10.53 13.98
N GLY A 99 7.53 9.32 13.96
CA GLY A 99 7.93 8.26 13.03
C GLY A 99 7.25 8.40 11.67
N THR A 100 7.90 7.88 10.63
CA THR A 100 7.34 7.81 9.27
C THR A 100 7.04 6.36 8.93
N ILE A 101 5.80 6.09 8.54
CA ILE A 101 5.30 4.75 8.24
C ILE A 101 4.83 4.71 6.80
N CYS A 102 5.41 3.80 6.01
CA CYS A 102 4.88 3.42 4.70
C CYS A 102 4.12 2.11 4.88
N THR A 103 2.80 2.13 4.70
CA THR A 103 1.94 0.95 4.79
C THR A 103 1.53 0.52 3.39
N THR A 104 1.71 -0.75 3.04
CA THR A 104 1.22 -1.34 1.79
C THR A 104 0.16 -2.39 2.08
N ALA A 105 -0.82 -2.50 1.19
CA ALA A 105 -1.86 -3.53 1.22
C ALA A 105 -1.27 -4.91 0.91
N PHE A 106 -0.15 -4.97 0.19
CA PHE A 106 0.45 -6.24 -0.21
C PHE A 106 1.32 -6.85 0.87
N GLN A 107 1.40 -8.18 0.87
CA GLN A 107 2.47 -8.92 1.56
C GLN A 107 3.79 -8.77 0.78
N LEU A 108 4.91 -8.57 1.47
CA LEU A 108 6.19 -8.29 0.81
C LEU A 108 6.92 -9.57 0.35
N ASP A 109 6.70 -10.70 1.01
CA ASP A 109 7.30 -12.00 0.68
C ASP A 109 6.60 -12.70 -0.50
N PHE A 110 5.42 -12.19 -0.92
CA PHE A 110 4.63 -12.78 -1.99
C PHE A 110 4.94 -12.07 -3.31
N THR A 111 5.55 -12.81 -4.23
CA THR A 111 5.74 -12.35 -5.61
C THR A 111 5.54 -13.49 -6.60
N PHE A 112 4.97 -13.17 -7.75
CA PHE A 112 5.00 -14.08 -8.89
C PHE A 112 6.31 -13.87 -9.65
N SER A 113 6.93 -14.96 -10.12
CA SER A 113 8.24 -14.92 -10.79
C SER A 113 8.29 -13.93 -11.97
N TRP A 114 7.23 -13.86 -12.78
CA TRP A 114 7.10 -12.96 -13.92
C TRP A 114 6.91 -11.47 -13.54
N MET A 115 6.81 -11.13 -12.25
CA MET A 115 6.61 -9.77 -11.76
C MET A 115 7.78 -9.22 -10.95
N GLN A 116 8.87 -9.97 -10.78
CA GLN A 116 9.93 -9.57 -9.86
C GLN A 116 10.54 -8.19 -10.17
N ASP A 117 10.81 -7.88 -11.44
CA ASP A 117 11.39 -6.57 -11.82
C ASP A 117 10.44 -5.41 -11.52
N LYS A 118 9.17 -5.55 -11.89
CA LYS A 118 8.16 -4.52 -11.62
C LYS A 118 7.90 -4.36 -10.13
N ARG A 119 7.91 -5.46 -9.38
CA ARG A 119 7.79 -5.47 -7.92
C ARG A 119 8.99 -4.80 -7.26
N LYS A 120 10.20 -5.01 -7.78
CA LYS A 120 11.41 -4.34 -7.31
C LYS A 120 11.33 -2.83 -7.53
N ILE A 121 10.96 -2.38 -8.74
CA ILE A 121 10.77 -0.94 -9.03
C ILE A 121 9.72 -0.32 -8.11
N TRP A 122 8.60 -1.01 -7.90
CA TRP A 122 7.56 -0.57 -6.97
C TRP A 122 8.10 -0.45 -5.53
N LEU A 123 8.87 -1.44 -5.05
CA LEU A 123 9.43 -1.43 -3.70
C LEU A 123 10.48 -0.33 -3.54
N GLU A 124 11.36 -0.15 -4.53
CA GLU A 124 12.35 0.93 -4.56
C GLU A 124 11.67 2.29 -4.49
N MET A 125 10.59 2.51 -5.25
CA MET A 125 9.78 3.74 -5.15
C MET A 125 9.24 3.96 -3.73
N LEU A 126 8.69 2.92 -3.08
CA LEU A 126 8.19 3.04 -1.70
C LEU A 126 9.31 3.37 -0.71
N LEU A 127 10.48 2.76 -0.88
CA LEU A 127 11.65 2.99 -0.03
C LEU A 127 12.24 4.39 -0.23
N ASP A 128 12.28 4.88 -1.46
CA ASP A 128 12.72 6.24 -1.78
C ASP A 128 11.78 7.27 -1.15
N LYS A 129 10.46 7.08 -1.27
CA LYS A 129 9.46 7.93 -0.61
C LYS A 129 9.58 7.89 0.91
N LEU A 130 9.71 6.70 1.49
CA LEU A 130 9.95 6.53 2.93
C LEU A 130 11.23 7.24 3.37
N ASN A 131 12.22 7.34 2.48
CA ASN A 131 13.47 8.02 2.74
C ASN A 131 13.46 9.53 2.53
N GLY A 132 12.40 10.08 1.92
CA GLY A 132 12.27 11.50 1.62
C GLY A 132 12.90 11.91 0.28
N LYS A 133 12.98 10.98 -0.68
CA LYS A 133 13.38 11.26 -2.06
C LYS A 133 12.17 11.41 -2.99
#